data_AF-A0A7X8HCP3-F1
#
_entry.id   AF-A0A7X8HCP3-F1
#
_cell.length_a   1.000
_cell.length_b   1.000
_cell.length_c   1.000
_cell.angle_alpha   90.00
_cell.angle_beta   90.00
_cell.angle_gamma   90.00
#
_symmetry.space_group_name_H-M   'P 1'
#
loop_
_entity.id
_entity.type
_entity.pdbx_description
1 polymer ?
#
loop_
_entity_poly.entity_id
_entity_poly.type
_entity_poly.pdbx_seq_one_letter_code
_entity_poly.pdbx_strand_id
1 'polypeptide(L)'
;MKRTRILAAAAVVLAALTLASCQDFFTSSLAGWAQRDPTVPSGLTADQAMTIANQAIVNCDTGLARALLPQMADFLVGTPSDALVEAAVDTAVLATGIGEAFGEVLAAVGTSIIETGTIDPADYDTVAAILGSVGVSADGFDVFTFLATNYDDAVPADVTALAALGVTAEDLALAAAALLVQQATVDGATLDTLIDGTASLTTTDPDYQLALSMLDLATALDPTNDLVSLANGWL
;
A
#
# COMPACT_ATOMS: atom_id res chain seq x y z
N MET A 1 26.82 -1.15 -1.35
CA MET A 1 26.13 -2.24 -2.09
C MET A 1 25.62 -3.39 -1.21
N LYS A 2 26.25 -3.76 -0.07
CA LYS A 2 25.64 -4.74 0.88
C LYS A 2 24.68 -4.13 1.91
N ARG A 3 24.78 -2.82 2.20
CA ARG A 3 23.94 -2.11 3.18
C ARG A 3 22.54 -1.75 2.67
N THR A 4 22.37 -1.60 1.36
CA THR A 4 21.06 -1.33 0.72
C THR A 4 20.16 -2.58 0.72
N ARG A 5 20.74 -3.78 0.62
CA ARG A 5 20.02 -5.06 0.50
C ARG A 5 19.36 -5.57 1.79
N ILE A 6 19.67 -4.96 2.93
CA ILE A 6 19.15 -5.33 4.25
C ILE A 6 17.95 -4.45 4.65
N LEU A 7 17.86 -3.24 4.07
CA LEU A 7 16.83 -2.27 4.42
C LEU A 7 15.44 -2.64 3.86
N ALA A 8 15.36 -3.46 2.82
CA ALA A 8 14.09 -3.82 2.18
C ALA A 8 13.17 -4.67 3.06
N ALA A 9 13.76 -5.67 3.72
CA ALA A 9 13.13 -6.53 4.70
C ALA A 9 12.75 -5.79 6.01
N ALA A 10 13.58 -4.83 6.44
CA ALA A 10 13.31 -3.97 7.59
C ALA A 10 12.14 -3.00 7.34
N ALA A 11 12.03 -2.49 6.11
CA ALA A 11 11.01 -1.53 5.65
C ALA A 11 9.59 -2.03 5.89
N VAL A 12 9.33 -3.21 5.34
CA VAL A 12 8.07 -3.95 5.39
C VAL A 12 7.60 -4.16 6.82
N VAL A 13 8.56 -4.34 7.73
CA VAL A 13 8.27 -4.74 9.10
C VAL A 13 8.30 -3.57 10.10
N LEU A 14 9.00 -2.47 9.80
CA LEU A 14 8.85 -1.21 10.52
C LEU A 14 7.55 -0.49 10.16
N ALA A 15 7.05 -0.63 8.91
CA ALA A 15 5.67 -0.33 8.52
C ALA A 15 4.67 -1.00 9.46
N ALA A 16 4.98 -2.25 9.77
CA ALA A 16 4.13 -3.08 10.60
C ALA A 16 4.10 -2.60 12.06
N LEU A 17 5.01 -1.71 12.52
CA LEU A 17 4.96 -1.10 13.85
C LEU A 17 4.17 0.21 13.93
N THR A 18 4.15 1.02 12.87
CA THR A 18 3.23 2.17 12.79
C THR A 18 1.79 1.66 12.79
N LEU A 19 1.52 0.62 11.99
CA LEU A 19 0.24 -0.09 12.00
C LEU A 19 -0.02 -0.94 13.26
N ALA A 20 0.99 -1.58 13.88
CA ALA A 20 0.77 -2.34 15.12
C ALA A 20 0.53 -1.44 16.36
N SER A 21 0.72 -0.12 16.26
CA SER A 21 0.20 0.81 17.27
C SER A 21 -1.34 0.86 17.27
N CYS A 22 -2.01 0.32 16.24
CA CYS A 22 -3.42 -0.06 16.23
C CYS A 22 -3.72 -1.36 16.99
N GLN A 23 -2.97 -1.70 18.05
CA GLN A 23 -3.30 -2.81 18.95
C GLN A 23 -4.70 -2.69 19.62
N ASP A 24 -5.43 -1.59 19.42
CA ASP A 24 -6.86 -1.51 19.71
C ASP A 24 -7.74 -2.37 18.76
N PHE A 25 -7.17 -2.93 17.68
CA PHE A 25 -7.86 -3.76 16.68
C PHE A 25 -8.08 -5.23 17.11
N PHE A 26 -7.24 -5.77 18.01
CA PHE A 26 -7.29 -7.20 18.36
C PHE A 26 -8.42 -7.61 19.32
N THR A 27 -9.27 -6.68 19.77
CA THR A 27 -10.29 -7.00 20.80
C THR A 27 -11.76 -6.87 20.40
N SER A 28 -12.13 -6.37 19.21
CA SER A 28 -13.54 -5.95 19.00
C SER A 28 -14.37 -6.51 17.83
N SER A 29 -13.90 -7.35 16.88
CA SER A 29 -14.84 -7.83 15.82
C SER A 29 -14.65 -9.23 15.18
N LEU A 30 -13.70 -10.04 15.65
CA LEU A 30 -13.20 -11.27 14.97
C LEU A 30 -14.16 -12.49 14.80
N ALA A 31 -15.48 -12.37 14.79
CA ALA A 31 -16.35 -13.54 14.55
C ALA A 31 -17.61 -13.33 13.70
N GLY A 32 -18.04 -12.09 13.45
CA GLY A 32 -19.36 -11.84 12.84
C GLY A 32 -19.39 -11.60 11.33
N TRP A 33 -18.31 -11.11 10.72
CA TRP A 33 -18.36 -10.48 9.39
C TRP A 33 -17.63 -11.24 8.25
N ALA A 34 -16.66 -12.10 8.58
CA ALA A 34 -15.81 -12.83 7.61
C ALA A 34 -16.53 -13.87 6.71
N GLN A 35 -17.86 -13.81 6.60
CA GLN A 35 -18.68 -14.71 5.76
C GLN A 35 -19.67 -13.98 4.84
N ARG A 36 -19.70 -12.64 4.81
CA ARG A 36 -20.48 -11.93 3.79
C ARG A 36 -19.58 -11.64 2.61
N ASP A 37 -19.93 -12.21 1.45
CA ASP A 37 -19.42 -11.73 0.16
C ASP A 37 -19.81 -10.25 0.06
N PRO A 38 -18.86 -9.31 0.14
CA PRO A 38 -19.17 -7.90 0.21
C PRO A 38 -19.64 -7.44 -1.16
N THR A 39 -20.95 -7.41 -1.34
CA THR A 39 -21.58 -6.88 -2.55
C THR A 39 -21.84 -5.40 -2.36
N VAL A 40 -21.08 -4.58 -3.07
CA VAL A 40 -21.30 -3.13 -3.12
C VAL A 40 -22.39 -2.85 -4.17
N PRO A 41 -23.50 -2.16 -3.82
CA PRO A 41 -24.50 -1.77 -4.80
C PRO A 41 -23.90 -0.90 -5.90
N SER A 42 -24.34 -1.08 -7.14
CA SER A 42 -23.95 -0.20 -8.25
C SER A 42 -24.68 1.15 -8.17
N GLY A 43 -24.03 2.23 -8.63
CA GLY A 43 -24.67 3.54 -8.78
C GLY A 43 -24.80 4.31 -7.47
N LEU A 44 -23.85 4.10 -6.56
CA LEU A 44 -23.73 4.91 -5.36
C LEU A 44 -23.46 6.37 -5.73
N THR A 45 -23.86 7.30 -4.87
CA THR A 45 -23.31 8.66 -4.92
C THR A 45 -21.91 8.65 -4.28
N ALA A 46 -21.09 9.65 -4.61
CA ALA A 46 -19.76 9.81 -4.00
C ALA A 46 -19.83 9.79 -2.46
N ASP A 47 -20.79 10.51 -1.85
CA ASP A 47 -20.97 10.51 -0.39
C ASP A 47 -21.29 9.13 0.20
N GLN A 48 -22.09 8.33 -0.51
CA GLN A 48 -22.42 6.98 -0.09
C GLN A 48 -21.20 6.06 -0.20
N ALA A 49 -20.45 6.17 -1.30
CA ALA A 49 -19.24 5.41 -1.52
C ALA A 49 -18.17 5.76 -0.47
N MET A 50 -17.93 7.04 -0.18
CA MET A 50 -17.03 7.48 0.90
C MET A 50 -17.46 6.96 2.28
N THR A 51 -18.76 6.91 2.56
CA THR A 51 -19.26 6.33 3.82
C THR A 51 -18.91 4.84 3.93
N ILE A 52 -19.02 4.10 2.83
CA ILE A 52 -18.66 2.68 2.77
C ILE A 52 -17.14 2.49 2.82
N ALA A 53 -16.37 3.34 2.15
CA ALA A 53 -14.91 3.36 2.22
C ALA A 53 -14.43 3.52 3.67
N ASN A 54 -14.97 4.50 4.40
CA ASN A 54 -14.68 4.69 5.82
C ASN A 54 -15.02 3.46 6.67
N GLN A 55 -16.10 2.74 6.35
CA GLN A 55 -16.43 1.49 7.02
C GLN A 55 -15.42 0.38 6.69
N ALA A 56 -14.97 0.29 5.44
CA ALA A 56 -13.94 -0.66 5.05
C ALA A 56 -12.62 -0.38 5.79
N ILE A 57 -12.21 0.89 5.85
CA ILE A 57 -10.98 1.33 6.54
C ILE A 57 -11.06 1.04 8.04
N VAL A 58 -12.11 1.49 8.72
CA VAL A 58 -12.29 1.29 10.17
C VAL A 58 -12.34 -0.19 10.56
N ASN A 59 -12.87 -1.05 9.69
CA ASN A 59 -12.95 -2.49 9.94
C ASN A 59 -11.81 -3.29 9.29
N CYS A 60 -10.85 -2.62 8.63
CA CYS A 60 -9.83 -3.20 7.75
C CYS A 60 -10.41 -4.31 6.84
N ASP A 61 -11.56 -4.05 6.22
CA ASP A 61 -12.23 -5.01 5.33
C ASP A 61 -11.70 -4.87 3.89
N THR A 62 -10.61 -5.58 3.59
CA THR A 62 -9.99 -5.60 2.25
C THR A 62 -10.94 -6.11 1.18
N GLY A 63 -11.84 -7.04 1.52
CA GLY A 63 -12.84 -7.55 0.59
C GLY A 63 -13.82 -6.46 0.15
N LEU A 64 -14.32 -5.67 1.10
CA LEU A 64 -15.19 -4.54 0.84
C LEU A 64 -14.48 -3.42 0.08
N ALA A 65 -13.22 -3.12 0.43
CA ALA A 65 -12.41 -2.13 -0.27
C ALA A 65 -12.20 -2.53 -1.75
N ARG A 66 -11.83 -3.80 -2.02
CA ARG A 66 -11.70 -4.34 -3.38
C ARG A 66 -12.99 -4.25 -4.17
N ALA A 67 -14.13 -4.52 -3.55
CA ALA A 67 -15.45 -4.45 -4.20
C ALA A 67 -15.90 -2.99 -4.48
N LEU A 68 -15.47 -2.03 -3.66
CA LEU A 68 -15.83 -0.62 -3.78
C LEU A 68 -14.93 0.14 -4.77
N LEU A 69 -13.66 -0.25 -4.87
CA LEU A 69 -12.61 0.46 -5.59
C LEU A 69 -12.97 0.86 -7.04
N PRO A 70 -13.65 0.04 -7.87
CA PRO A 70 -14.03 0.47 -9.21
C PRO A 70 -14.91 1.73 -9.22
N GLN A 71 -15.86 1.84 -8.29
CA GLN A 71 -16.70 3.04 -8.19
C GLN A 71 -15.91 4.24 -7.66
N MET A 72 -14.95 4.03 -6.76
CA MET A 72 -14.08 5.12 -6.27
C MET A 72 -13.21 5.68 -7.39
N ALA A 73 -12.60 4.82 -8.21
CA ALA A 73 -11.82 5.22 -9.37
C ALA A 73 -12.67 6.03 -10.38
N ASP A 74 -13.89 5.57 -10.66
CA ASP A 74 -14.82 6.30 -11.54
C ASP A 74 -15.14 7.72 -11.03
N PHE A 75 -15.21 7.93 -9.71
CA PHE A 75 -15.47 9.26 -9.14
C PHE A 75 -14.27 10.21 -9.23
N LEU A 76 -13.06 9.72 -9.47
CA LEU A 76 -11.88 10.57 -9.67
C LEU A 76 -11.85 11.25 -11.05
N VAL A 77 -12.71 10.83 -11.99
CA VAL A 77 -12.79 11.45 -13.31
C VAL A 77 -13.33 12.88 -13.20
N GLY A 78 -12.50 13.86 -13.59
CA GLY A 78 -12.88 15.28 -13.65
C GLY A 78 -12.22 16.12 -12.57
N THR A 79 -13.01 16.72 -11.69
CA THR A 79 -12.52 17.58 -10.59
C THR A 79 -13.09 17.08 -9.27
N PRO A 80 -12.55 15.97 -8.72
CA PRO A 80 -13.02 15.39 -7.46
C PRO A 80 -12.79 16.36 -6.30
N SER A 81 -13.59 16.21 -5.23
CA SER A 81 -13.32 16.89 -3.97
C SER A 81 -12.14 16.25 -3.24
N ASP A 82 -11.44 17.03 -2.42
CA ASP A 82 -10.29 16.55 -1.64
C ASP A 82 -10.59 15.29 -0.82
N ALA A 83 -11.71 15.28 -0.09
CA ALA A 83 -12.15 14.13 0.72
C ALA A 83 -12.45 12.87 -0.10
N LEU A 84 -12.79 13.03 -1.39
CA LEU A 84 -13.02 11.91 -2.29
C LEU A 84 -11.68 11.33 -2.78
N VAL A 85 -10.68 12.19 -3.00
CA VAL A 85 -9.33 11.74 -3.33
C VAL A 85 -8.73 10.95 -2.18
N GLU A 86 -8.80 11.48 -0.95
CA GLU A 86 -8.40 10.79 0.29
C GLU A 86 -9.04 9.40 0.38
N ALA A 87 -10.36 9.35 0.36
CA ALA A 87 -11.10 8.10 0.49
C ALA A 87 -10.78 7.10 -0.63
N ALA A 88 -10.55 7.56 -1.86
CA ALA A 88 -10.18 6.70 -2.97
C ALA A 88 -8.78 6.10 -2.79
N VAL A 89 -7.82 6.91 -2.31
CA VAL A 89 -6.44 6.48 -2.03
C VAL A 89 -6.42 5.46 -0.91
N ASP A 90 -7.05 5.75 0.23
CA ASP A 90 -7.14 4.82 1.36
C ASP A 90 -7.80 3.49 0.95
N THR A 91 -8.87 3.58 0.16
CA THR A 91 -9.55 2.39 -0.38
C THR A 91 -8.64 1.61 -1.32
N ALA A 92 -7.89 2.28 -2.19
CA ALA A 92 -6.96 1.64 -3.12
C ALA A 92 -5.84 0.93 -2.37
N VAL A 93 -5.22 1.59 -1.38
CA VAL A 93 -4.17 1.01 -0.53
C VAL A 93 -4.70 -0.20 0.23
N LEU A 94 -5.84 -0.09 0.90
CA LEU A 94 -6.46 -1.21 1.62
C LEU A 94 -6.80 -2.36 0.66
N ALA A 95 -7.38 -2.06 -0.50
CA ALA A 95 -7.75 -3.06 -1.50
C ALA A 95 -6.54 -3.85 -2.05
N THR A 96 -5.33 -3.31 -1.99
CA THR A 96 -4.13 -4.08 -2.38
C THR A 96 -3.91 -5.30 -1.49
N GLY A 97 -4.39 -5.26 -0.23
CA GLY A 97 -4.12 -6.27 0.78
C GLY A 97 -2.73 -6.16 1.41
N ILE A 98 -1.94 -5.12 1.08
CA ILE A 98 -0.58 -4.96 1.60
C ILE A 98 -0.55 -4.87 3.14
N GLY A 99 -1.52 -4.19 3.75
CA GLY A 99 -1.63 -4.09 5.21
C GLY A 99 -1.94 -5.43 5.89
N GLU A 100 -2.86 -6.23 5.32
CA GLU A 100 -3.16 -7.58 5.80
C GLU A 100 -1.94 -8.50 5.67
N ALA A 101 -1.30 -8.49 4.50
CA ALA A 101 -0.09 -9.28 4.25
C ALA A 101 1.03 -8.94 5.25
N PHE A 102 1.21 -7.66 5.61
CA PHE A 102 2.16 -7.26 6.64
C PHE A 102 1.79 -7.76 8.04
N GLY A 103 0.51 -7.69 8.41
CA GLY A 103 0.02 -8.27 9.67
C GLY A 103 0.25 -9.78 9.76
N GLU A 104 0.02 -10.50 8.65
CA GLU A 104 0.26 -11.94 8.55
C GLU A 104 1.75 -12.29 8.60
N VAL A 105 2.61 -11.51 7.95
CA VAL A 105 4.08 -11.66 8.05
C VAL A 105 4.49 -11.54 9.51
N LEU A 106 4.10 -10.47 10.22
CA LEU A 106 4.43 -10.32 11.64
C LEU A 106 3.97 -11.51 12.49
N ALA A 107 2.78 -12.04 12.22
CA ALA A 107 2.25 -13.19 12.95
C ALA A 107 3.03 -14.49 12.64
N ALA A 108 3.52 -14.66 11.41
CA ALA A 108 4.17 -15.88 10.95
C ALA A 108 5.66 -15.94 11.32
N VAL A 109 6.40 -14.85 11.13
CA VAL A 109 7.86 -14.80 11.29
C VAL A 109 8.29 -14.05 12.57
N GLY A 110 7.32 -13.48 13.28
CA GLY A 110 7.52 -12.81 14.56
C GLY A 110 8.12 -11.42 14.42
N THR A 111 8.43 -10.82 15.58
CA THR A 111 8.94 -9.43 15.66
C THR A 111 10.46 -9.32 15.55
N SER A 112 11.18 -10.43 15.35
CA SER A 112 12.64 -10.44 15.24
C SER A 112 13.15 -9.57 14.07
N ILE A 113 12.36 -9.47 13.01
CA ILE A 113 12.66 -8.61 11.86
C ILE A 113 12.58 -7.13 12.24
N ILE A 114 11.69 -6.77 13.18
CA ILE A 114 11.57 -5.41 13.73
C ILE A 114 12.84 -5.05 14.50
N GLU A 115 13.34 -5.98 15.31
CA GLU A 115 14.47 -5.73 16.21
C GLU A 115 15.82 -5.72 15.46
N THR A 116 15.94 -6.48 14.38
CA THR A 116 17.19 -6.67 13.65
C THR A 116 17.25 -5.95 12.32
N GLY A 117 16.09 -5.51 11.80
CA GLY A 117 15.98 -4.94 10.46
C GLY A 117 16.33 -5.95 9.37
N THR A 118 16.18 -7.25 9.62
CA THR A 118 16.51 -8.30 8.65
C THR A 118 15.51 -9.44 8.73
N ILE A 119 15.02 -9.90 7.59
CA ILE A 119 14.35 -11.21 7.49
C ILE A 119 15.43 -12.29 7.44
N ASP A 120 15.28 -13.31 8.30
CA ASP A 120 16.12 -14.50 8.26
C ASP A 120 15.91 -15.19 6.91
N PRO A 121 16.96 -15.57 6.16
CA PRO A 121 16.81 -16.34 4.92
C PRO A 121 15.95 -17.61 5.07
N ALA A 122 15.84 -18.20 6.26
CA ALA A 122 14.96 -19.32 6.52
C ALA A 122 13.46 -18.98 6.39
N ASP A 123 13.11 -17.69 6.50
CA ASP A 123 11.74 -17.18 6.47
C ASP A 123 11.32 -16.62 5.10
N TYR A 124 12.23 -16.53 4.12
CA TYR A 124 11.95 -15.93 2.81
C TYR A 124 10.78 -16.59 2.08
N ASP A 125 10.70 -17.92 2.08
CA ASP A 125 9.62 -18.65 1.43
C ASP A 125 8.26 -18.33 2.06
N THR A 126 8.21 -18.21 3.40
CA THR A 126 6.99 -17.86 4.14
C THR A 126 6.54 -16.44 3.81
N VAL A 127 7.46 -15.48 3.87
CA VAL A 127 7.16 -14.07 3.57
C VAL A 127 6.75 -13.91 2.09
N ALA A 128 7.46 -14.57 1.17
CA ALA A 128 7.13 -14.57 -0.25
C ALA A 128 5.73 -15.14 -0.51
N ALA A 129 5.34 -16.22 0.17
CA ALA A 129 4.00 -16.79 0.04
C ALA A 129 2.90 -15.84 0.52
N ILE A 130 3.13 -15.12 1.62
CA ILE A 130 2.16 -14.14 2.14
C ILE A 130 2.05 -12.92 1.22
N LEU A 131 3.19 -12.37 0.78
CA LEU A 131 3.22 -11.23 -0.16
C LEU A 131 2.60 -11.57 -1.51
N GLY A 132 2.56 -12.85 -1.90
CA GLY A 132 1.86 -13.30 -3.11
C GLY A 132 0.35 -13.08 -3.11
N SER A 133 -0.25 -12.71 -1.97
CA SER A 133 -1.67 -12.32 -1.86
C SER A 133 -1.92 -10.82 -2.15
N VAL A 134 -0.86 -10.02 -2.18
CA VAL A 134 -0.90 -8.60 -2.52
C VAL A 134 -1.06 -8.45 -4.03
N GLY A 135 -1.93 -7.55 -4.45
CA GLY A 135 -2.07 -7.23 -5.87
C GLY A 135 -2.71 -5.88 -6.07
N VAL A 136 -2.33 -5.20 -7.15
CA VAL A 136 -2.92 -3.92 -7.53
C VAL A 136 -3.89 -4.18 -8.70
N SER A 137 -5.17 -3.89 -8.50
CA SER A 137 -6.15 -3.97 -9.59
C SER A 137 -5.98 -2.82 -10.58
N ALA A 138 -6.59 -2.93 -11.76
CA ALA A 138 -6.60 -1.83 -12.74
C ALA A 138 -7.17 -0.53 -12.13
N ASP A 139 -8.25 -0.62 -11.36
CA ASP A 139 -8.84 0.55 -10.69
C ASP A 139 -7.90 1.15 -9.62
N GLY A 140 -7.14 0.31 -8.91
CA GLY A 140 -6.11 0.79 -7.98
C GLY A 140 -4.97 1.50 -8.70
N PHE A 141 -4.55 0.96 -9.85
CA PHE A 141 -3.58 1.59 -10.73
C PHE A 141 -4.07 2.96 -11.23
N ASP A 142 -5.35 3.08 -11.59
CA ASP A 142 -5.95 4.35 -12.02
C ASP A 142 -5.96 5.40 -10.89
N VAL A 143 -6.26 5.00 -9.65
CA VAL A 143 -6.20 5.89 -8.48
C VAL A 143 -4.77 6.39 -8.23
N PHE A 144 -3.78 5.51 -8.25
CA PHE A 144 -2.38 5.91 -8.04
C PHE A 144 -1.86 6.75 -9.21
N THR A 145 -2.26 6.45 -10.44
CA THR A 145 -1.93 7.25 -11.63
C THR A 145 -2.55 8.64 -11.56
N PHE A 146 -3.76 8.77 -11.02
CA PHE A 146 -4.38 10.06 -10.76
C PHE A 146 -3.51 10.90 -9.82
N LEU A 147 -3.00 10.31 -8.74
CA LEU A 147 -2.08 11.02 -7.83
C LEU A 147 -0.79 11.45 -8.52
N ALA A 148 -0.12 10.53 -9.21
CA ALA A 148 1.13 10.86 -9.93
C ALA A 148 0.88 11.98 -10.95
N THR A 149 -0.15 11.87 -11.78
CA THR A 149 -0.40 12.86 -12.85
C THR A 149 -0.73 14.25 -12.32
N ASN A 150 -1.44 14.35 -11.18
CA ASN A 150 -1.93 15.63 -10.67
C ASN A 150 -1.01 16.27 -9.64
N TYR A 151 -0.04 15.54 -9.08
CA TYR A 151 0.77 16.01 -7.96
C TYR A 151 2.30 15.75 -8.10
N ASP A 152 2.77 15.04 -9.14
CA ASP A 152 4.20 14.72 -9.36
C ASP A 152 4.99 15.89 -10.01
N ASP A 153 4.36 16.72 -10.86
CA ASP A 153 5.04 17.76 -11.66
C ASP A 153 5.64 18.94 -10.85
N ALA A 154 5.51 18.96 -9.52
CA ALA A 154 5.95 20.09 -8.69
C ALA A 154 6.35 19.76 -7.24
N VAL A 155 7.16 18.74 -6.97
CA VAL A 155 7.86 18.66 -5.67
C VAL A 155 8.88 19.82 -5.61
N PRO A 156 8.64 20.90 -4.81
CA PRO A 156 8.06 20.88 -3.46
C PRO A 156 6.81 21.76 -3.23
N ALA A 157 6.15 22.30 -4.25
CA ALA A 157 4.98 23.18 -4.10
C ALA A 157 3.65 22.43 -3.83
N ASP A 158 3.51 21.18 -4.30
CA ASP A 158 2.26 20.41 -4.20
C ASP A 158 2.12 19.52 -2.94
N VAL A 159 3.16 19.46 -2.12
CA VAL A 159 3.16 18.67 -0.87
C VAL A 159 2.12 19.21 0.12
N THR A 160 1.93 20.53 0.16
CA THR A 160 0.89 21.14 1.01
C THR A 160 -0.51 20.81 0.49
N ALA A 161 -0.68 20.65 -0.83
CA ALA A 161 -1.94 20.22 -1.41
C ALA A 161 -2.23 18.77 -1.01
N LEU A 162 -1.30 17.84 -1.21
CA LEU A 162 -1.43 16.43 -0.79
C LEU A 162 -1.77 16.29 0.71
N ALA A 163 -1.04 17.00 1.57
CA ALA A 163 -1.32 17.00 3.01
C ALA A 163 -2.72 17.57 3.34
N ALA A 164 -3.19 18.56 2.57
CA ALA A 164 -4.52 19.13 2.74
C ALA A 164 -5.64 18.19 2.24
N LEU A 165 -5.33 17.26 1.33
CA LEU A 165 -6.25 16.20 0.93
C LEU A 165 -6.46 15.18 2.04
N GLY A 166 -5.48 14.99 2.94
CA GLY A 166 -5.50 13.93 3.96
C GLY A 166 -4.66 12.71 3.58
N VAL A 167 -4.11 12.66 2.36
CA VAL A 167 -3.17 11.60 1.92
C VAL A 167 -1.90 11.67 2.75
N THR A 168 -1.45 10.54 3.27
CA THR A 168 -0.25 10.45 4.11
C THR A 168 0.95 9.86 3.37
N ALA A 169 2.15 10.06 3.92
CA ALA A 169 3.37 9.46 3.36
C ALA A 169 3.36 7.93 3.51
N GLU A 170 2.61 7.41 4.49
CA GLU A 170 2.40 5.98 4.70
C GLU A 170 1.56 5.38 3.58
N ASP A 171 0.44 6.01 3.19
CA ASP A 171 -0.42 5.55 2.09
C ASP A 171 0.37 5.42 0.79
N LEU A 172 1.18 6.43 0.49
CA LEU A 172 2.02 6.47 -0.71
C LEU A 172 3.14 5.42 -0.67
N ALA A 173 3.78 5.21 0.49
CA ALA A 173 4.80 4.17 0.66
C ALA A 173 4.20 2.76 0.54
N LEU A 174 3.00 2.54 1.07
CA LEU A 174 2.27 1.28 0.95
C LEU A 174 1.82 1.01 -0.49
N ALA A 175 1.34 2.04 -1.19
CA ALA A 175 1.02 1.96 -2.62
C ALA A 175 2.24 1.59 -3.45
N ALA A 176 3.39 2.23 -3.21
CA ALA A 176 4.64 1.90 -3.87
C ALA A 176 5.09 0.45 -3.61
N ALA A 177 5.01 -0.01 -2.36
CA ALA A 177 5.35 -1.39 -2.01
C ALA A 177 4.44 -2.40 -2.75
N ALA A 178 3.14 -2.15 -2.81
CA ALA A 178 2.20 -3.00 -3.54
C ALA A 178 2.49 -3.02 -5.05
N LEU A 179 2.83 -1.87 -5.65
CA LEU A 179 3.22 -1.77 -7.06
C LEU A 179 4.53 -2.51 -7.35
N LEU A 180 5.51 -2.49 -6.45
CA LEU A 180 6.76 -3.25 -6.62
C LEU A 180 6.55 -4.76 -6.50
N VAL A 181 5.67 -5.21 -5.59
CA VAL A 181 5.26 -6.62 -5.51
C VAL A 181 4.53 -7.05 -6.79
N GLN A 182 3.66 -6.19 -7.31
CA GLN A 182 2.97 -6.40 -8.58
C GLN A 182 3.97 -6.50 -9.75
N GLN A 183 4.92 -5.56 -9.84
CA GLN A 183 5.96 -5.56 -10.87
C GLN A 183 6.80 -6.83 -10.83
N ALA A 184 7.24 -7.25 -9.63
CA ALA A 184 8.00 -8.50 -9.48
C ALA A 184 7.20 -9.71 -10.02
N THR A 185 5.89 -9.73 -9.76
CA THR A 185 4.99 -10.78 -10.28
C THR A 185 4.88 -10.72 -11.80
N VAL A 186 4.76 -9.51 -12.39
CA VAL A 186 4.70 -9.29 -13.84
C VAL A 186 5.98 -9.73 -14.54
N ASP A 187 7.13 -9.42 -13.95
CA ASP A 187 8.46 -9.82 -14.45
C ASP A 187 8.75 -11.32 -14.31
N GLY A 188 7.88 -12.06 -13.62
CA GLY A 188 8.11 -13.46 -13.25
C GLY A 188 9.28 -13.64 -12.28
N ALA A 189 9.66 -12.58 -11.56
CA ALA A 189 10.58 -12.66 -10.45
C ALA A 189 9.89 -13.38 -9.29
N THR A 190 10.63 -14.21 -8.58
CA THR A 190 10.12 -14.86 -7.37
C THR A 190 10.19 -13.86 -6.22
N LEU A 191 9.15 -13.79 -5.39
CA LEU A 191 9.08 -12.76 -4.33
C LEU A 191 10.17 -12.92 -3.27
N ASP A 192 10.76 -14.10 -3.11
CA ASP A 192 11.99 -14.32 -2.33
C ASP A 192 13.17 -13.50 -2.88
N THR A 193 13.31 -13.39 -4.20
CA THR A 193 14.34 -12.55 -4.84
C THR A 193 14.04 -11.05 -4.70
N LEU A 194 12.77 -10.68 -4.55
CA LEU A 194 12.41 -9.30 -4.21
C LEU A 194 12.84 -8.99 -2.76
N ILE A 195 12.54 -9.92 -1.84
CA ILE A 195 12.90 -9.79 -0.41
C ILE A 195 14.42 -9.77 -0.19
N ASP A 196 15.17 -10.59 -0.93
CA ASP A 196 16.63 -10.66 -0.81
C ASP A 196 17.37 -9.55 -1.60
N GLY A 197 16.63 -8.73 -2.35
CA GLY A 197 17.13 -7.62 -3.15
C GLY A 197 17.94 -8.05 -4.38
N THR A 198 17.70 -9.24 -4.91
CA THR A 198 18.34 -9.76 -6.14
C THR A 198 17.39 -9.82 -7.34
N ALA A 199 16.11 -9.53 -7.16
CA ALA A 199 15.14 -9.40 -8.24
C ALA A 199 15.63 -8.37 -9.27
N SER A 200 15.53 -8.74 -10.54
CA SER A 200 15.77 -7.83 -11.65
C SER A 200 14.42 -7.34 -12.14
N LEU A 201 14.02 -6.14 -11.71
CA LEU A 201 12.76 -5.53 -12.13
C LEU A 201 12.93 -4.77 -13.44
N THR A 202 11.93 -4.84 -14.31
CA THR A 202 11.88 -4.07 -15.56
C THR A 202 11.57 -2.62 -15.25
N THR A 203 12.61 -1.78 -15.24
CA THR A 203 12.48 -0.39 -14.79
C THR A 203 11.70 0.51 -15.75
N THR A 204 11.41 0.05 -16.97
CA THR A 204 10.61 0.80 -17.96
C THR A 204 9.12 0.52 -17.86
N ASP A 205 8.70 -0.45 -17.05
CA ASP A 205 7.29 -0.81 -16.93
C ASP A 205 6.49 0.26 -16.18
N PRO A 206 5.20 0.45 -16.51
CA PRO A 206 4.35 1.44 -15.87
C PRO A 206 4.22 1.23 -14.36
N ASP A 207 4.13 -0.02 -13.87
CA ASP A 207 3.99 -0.31 -12.43
C ASP A 207 5.24 0.12 -11.67
N TYR A 208 6.43 -0.15 -12.21
CA TYR A 208 7.69 0.32 -11.64
C TYR A 208 7.77 1.85 -11.63
N GLN A 209 7.46 2.51 -12.75
CA GLN A 209 7.49 3.98 -12.84
C GLN A 209 6.49 4.62 -11.88
N LEU A 210 5.29 4.05 -11.75
CA LEU A 210 4.29 4.54 -10.83
C LEU A 210 4.72 4.35 -9.37
N ALA A 211 5.39 3.24 -9.05
CA ALA A 211 5.97 3.04 -7.72
C ALA A 211 7.03 4.10 -7.39
N LEU A 212 7.85 4.51 -8.37
CA LEU A 212 8.80 5.63 -8.20
C LEU A 212 8.06 6.93 -7.88
N SER A 213 7.06 7.31 -8.67
CA SER A 213 6.27 8.53 -8.44
C SER A 213 5.62 8.52 -7.05
N MET A 214 5.08 7.39 -6.61
CA MET A 214 4.51 7.28 -5.26
C MET A 214 5.57 7.49 -4.17
N LEU A 215 6.79 6.96 -4.34
CA LEU A 215 7.89 7.16 -3.39
C LEU A 215 8.42 8.59 -3.38
N ASP A 216 8.50 9.23 -4.55
CA ASP A 216 8.89 10.63 -4.66
C ASP A 216 7.87 11.53 -3.94
N LEU A 217 6.57 11.28 -4.13
CA LEU A 217 5.51 11.98 -3.39
C LEU A 217 5.58 11.72 -1.88
N ALA A 218 5.80 10.46 -1.47
CA ALA A 218 5.93 10.10 -0.06
C ALA A 218 7.14 10.80 0.59
N THR A 219 8.26 10.86 -0.13
CA THR A 219 9.50 11.55 0.27
C THR A 219 9.32 13.05 0.37
N ALA A 220 8.57 13.62 -0.56
CA ALA A 220 8.23 15.03 -0.52
C ALA A 220 7.36 15.37 0.70
N LEU A 221 6.42 14.48 1.05
CA LEU A 221 5.45 14.65 2.13
C LEU A 221 6.04 14.50 3.52
N ASP A 222 6.80 13.43 3.75
CA ASP A 222 7.53 13.24 4.99
C ASP A 222 8.83 12.44 4.74
N PRO A 223 9.96 13.13 4.49
CA PRO A 223 11.25 12.46 4.28
C PRO A 223 11.81 11.84 5.56
N THR A 224 11.22 12.14 6.72
CA THR A 224 11.61 11.56 8.01
C THR A 224 10.79 10.35 8.38
N ASN A 225 9.74 10.03 7.60
CA ASN A 225 8.96 8.84 7.78
C ASN A 225 9.86 7.61 7.53
N ASP A 226 9.89 6.70 8.50
CA ASP A 226 10.72 5.51 8.43
C ASP A 226 10.36 4.67 7.20
N LEU A 227 9.08 4.60 6.81
CA LEU A 227 8.64 3.88 5.61
C LEU A 227 9.23 4.42 4.33
N VAL A 228 9.27 5.74 4.22
CA VAL A 228 9.79 6.47 3.07
C VAL A 228 11.30 6.32 2.96
N SER A 229 12.00 6.51 4.08
CA SER A 229 13.46 6.30 4.18
C SER A 229 13.83 4.87 3.77
N LEU A 230 13.01 3.90 4.17
CA LEU A 230 13.25 2.50 3.92
C LEU A 230 12.90 2.10 2.48
N ALA A 231 11.78 2.58 1.93
CA ALA A 231 11.35 2.26 0.57
C ALA A 231 12.24 2.93 -0.50
N ASN A 232 12.78 4.13 -0.23
CA ASN A 232 13.86 4.70 -1.05
C ASN A 232 15.13 3.82 -1.09
N GLY A 233 15.33 2.95 -0.10
CA GLY A 233 16.44 2.00 -0.08
C GLY A 233 16.26 0.80 -1.00
N TRP A 234 15.06 0.59 -1.58
CA TRP A 234 14.74 -0.50 -2.52
C TRP A 234 15.17 -0.17 -3.95
N LEU A 235 15.32 1.13 -4.26
CA LEU A 235 15.70 1.69 -5.55
C LEU A 235 17.20 2.04 -5.60
#